data_AF-I0SJ13-F1
#
_entry.id   AF-I0SJ13-F1
#
_cell.length_a   1.000
_cell.length_b   1.000
_cell.length_c   1.000
_cell.angle_alpha   90.00
_cell.angle_beta   90.00
_cell.angle_gamma   90.00
#
_symmetry.space_group_name_H-M   'P 1'
#
loop_
_entity.id
_entity.type
_entity.pdbx_description
1 polymer ?
#
loop_
_entity_poly.entity_id
_entity_poly.type
_entity_poly.pdbx_seq_one_letter_code
_entity_poly.pdbx_strand_id
1 'polypeptide(L)'
;MLDLFEKYQANPEKLQAFGFEKRGVEFVYSQEIMKGDFLLQLKLQGEKLDYQVLDQEIGDEYVQVKMEQMMGEFVGQVREACQEIFLMIRANCFEEVGFLYKQSSRLQEYVARTYDGRLEYLWENSSKNSNLHAGVFRHKDTKKWYGIFMTIDWSKFENGKTGQIEVLNVKNNQVADLLKKAGIYPAFHMNKKYWLSLPLDDTLRDTELFALLDKSFELTQKK
;
A
#
# COMPACT_ATOMS: atom_id res chain seq x y z
N MET A 1 6.10 4.21 -12.67
CA MET A 1 7.34 3.38 -12.46
C MET A 1 7.70 3.25 -10.98
N LEU A 2 7.58 4.29 -10.15
CA LEU A 2 7.84 4.17 -8.71
C LEU A 2 6.74 3.45 -7.92
N ASP A 3 5.64 3.09 -8.58
CA ASP A 3 4.51 2.35 -8.01
C ASP A 3 4.96 1.03 -7.35
N LEU A 4 6.12 0.49 -7.78
CA LEU A 4 6.74 -0.70 -7.20
C LEU A 4 7.19 -0.55 -5.74
N PHE A 5 7.26 0.68 -5.21
CA PHE A 5 7.61 1.01 -3.83
C PHE A 5 6.42 1.38 -2.94
N GLU A 6 5.18 1.43 -3.45
CA GLU A 6 4.01 1.92 -2.69
C GLU A 6 3.72 1.16 -1.38
N LYS A 7 4.18 -0.10 -1.28
CA LYS A 7 4.00 -0.97 -0.11
C LYS A 7 5.28 -1.18 0.70
N TYR A 8 6.26 -0.32 0.48
CA TYR A 8 7.61 -0.54 0.92
C TYR A 8 8.10 0.70 1.66
N GLN A 9 8.61 0.50 2.87
CA GLN A 9 9.28 1.57 3.60
C GLN A 9 10.78 1.34 3.53
N ALA A 10 11.51 2.42 3.31
CA ALA A 10 12.95 2.35 3.23
C ALA A 10 13.55 2.13 4.62
N ASN A 11 14.51 1.22 4.72
CA ASN A 11 15.30 1.02 5.92
C ASN A 11 16.59 1.89 5.82
N PRO A 12 16.76 2.93 6.68
CA PRO A 12 17.88 3.86 6.58
C PRO A 12 19.28 3.24 6.70
N GLU A 13 19.40 2.13 7.43
CA GLU A 13 20.67 1.41 7.59
C GLU A 13 21.01 0.62 6.32
N LYS A 14 20.01 -0.07 5.75
CA LYS A 14 20.18 -0.82 4.51
C LYS A 14 20.44 0.09 3.31
N LEU A 15 19.81 1.26 3.25
CA LEU A 15 20.10 2.28 2.23
C LEU A 15 21.58 2.68 2.22
N GLN A 16 22.13 3.01 3.39
CA GLN A 16 23.54 3.39 3.50
C GLN A 16 24.48 2.23 3.14
N ALA A 17 24.17 1.02 3.62
CA ALA A 17 24.94 -0.17 3.30
C ALA A 17 24.92 -0.51 1.81
N PHE A 18 23.83 -0.19 1.10
CA PHE A 18 23.68 -0.40 -0.33
C PHE A 18 24.42 0.64 -1.18
N GLY A 19 24.72 1.82 -0.61
CA GLY A 19 25.45 2.90 -1.30
C GLY A 19 24.67 4.21 -1.45
N PHE A 20 23.53 4.39 -0.77
CA PHE A 20 22.91 5.72 -0.68
C PHE A 20 23.75 6.64 0.20
N GLU A 21 24.08 7.82 -0.32
CA GLU A 21 24.72 8.90 0.42
C GLU A 21 23.68 9.71 1.18
N LYS A 22 23.87 9.85 2.50
CA LYS A 22 23.04 10.73 3.32
C LYS A 22 23.47 12.18 3.16
N ARG A 23 22.60 13.02 2.62
CA ARG A 23 22.79 14.47 2.43
C ARG A 23 21.75 15.24 3.24
N GLY A 24 22.08 15.52 4.50
CA GLY A 24 21.16 16.17 5.44
C GLY A 24 19.94 15.29 5.76
N VAL A 25 18.77 15.70 5.26
CA VAL A 25 17.50 14.96 5.42
C VAL A 25 17.19 14.01 4.26
N GLU A 26 18.04 13.99 3.23
CA GLU A 26 17.83 13.22 2.01
C GLU A 26 18.84 12.07 1.90
N PHE A 27 18.43 11.00 1.23
CA PHE A 27 19.31 9.94 0.77
C PHE A 27 19.39 9.98 -0.76
N VAL A 28 20.60 9.95 -1.30
CA VAL A 28 20.85 10.03 -2.74
C VAL A 28 21.65 8.83 -3.20
N TYR A 29 21.17 8.15 -4.24
CA TYR A 29 21.89 7.07 -4.91
C TYR A 29 22.09 7.44 -6.38
N SER A 30 23.27 7.14 -6.93
CA SER A 30 23.59 7.39 -8.33
C SER A 30 24.23 6.15 -8.95
N GLN A 31 23.79 5.76 -10.15
CA GLN A 31 24.34 4.63 -10.88
C GLN A 31 24.28 4.88 -12.39
N GLU A 32 25.37 4.57 -13.08
CA GLU A 32 25.43 4.58 -14.53
C GLU A 32 24.58 3.44 -15.12
N ILE A 33 23.82 3.74 -16.15
CA ILE A 33 22.99 2.79 -16.91
C ILE A 33 23.31 2.91 -18.40
N MET A 34 22.85 1.96 -19.20
CA MET A 34 23.06 1.96 -20.66
C MET A 34 24.54 2.13 -21.04
N LYS A 35 25.43 1.35 -20.42
CA LYS A 35 26.89 1.40 -20.65
C LYS A 35 27.55 2.76 -20.36
N GLY A 36 26.94 3.59 -19.52
CA GLY A 36 27.49 4.88 -19.12
C GLY A 36 26.89 6.07 -19.88
N ASP A 37 26.01 5.82 -20.85
CA ASP A 37 25.35 6.90 -21.60
C ASP A 37 24.41 7.73 -20.71
N PHE A 38 23.87 7.13 -19.65
CA PHE A 38 23.00 7.81 -18.71
C PHE A 38 23.41 7.56 -17.25
N LEU A 39 23.10 8.55 -16.41
CA LEU A 39 23.20 8.44 -14.96
C LEU A 39 21.79 8.45 -14.35
N LEU A 40 21.42 7.35 -13.70
CA LEU A 40 20.22 7.27 -12.88
C LEU A 40 20.53 7.81 -11.49
N GLN A 41 19.75 8.78 -11.03
CA GLN A 41 19.80 9.31 -9.68
C GLN A 41 18.48 9.08 -8.97
N LEU A 42 18.50 8.45 -7.79
CA LEU A 42 17.35 8.33 -6.90
C LEU A 42 17.53 9.26 -5.70
N LYS A 43 16.45 9.92 -5.30
CA LYS A 43 16.40 10.81 -4.14
C LYS A 43 15.24 10.39 -3.24
N LEU A 44 15.56 10.08 -1.99
CA LEU A 44 14.57 9.77 -0.96
C LEU A 44 14.58 10.88 0.09
N GLN A 45 13.44 11.55 0.26
CA GLN A 45 13.22 12.57 1.28
C GLN A 45 12.03 12.14 2.16
N GLY A 46 12.31 11.73 3.41
CA GLY A 46 11.31 11.09 4.25
C GLY A 46 10.81 9.79 3.61
N GLU A 47 9.53 9.74 3.26
CA GLU A 47 8.90 8.60 2.56
C GLU A 47 8.75 8.84 1.04
N LYS A 48 9.06 10.05 0.56
CA LYS A 48 8.92 10.39 -0.85
C LYS A 48 10.18 10.00 -1.62
N LEU A 49 10.05 9.00 -2.48
CA LEU A 49 11.08 8.61 -3.45
C LEU A 49 10.82 9.34 -4.78
N ASP A 50 11.88 9.89 -5.36
CA ASP A 50 11.90 10.43 -6.72
C ASP A 50 13.14 9.93 -7.46
N TYR A 51 13.12 10.02 -8.79
CA TYR A 51 14.27 9.67 -9.63
C TYR A 51 14.46 10.64 -10.79
N GLN A 52 15.69 10.76 -11.27
CA GLN A 52 16.07 11.51 -12.46
C GLN A 52 17.02 10.66 -13.30
N VAL A 53 16.95 10.80 -14.62
CA VAL A 53 17.90 10.18 -15.55
C VAL A 53 18.59 11.32 -16.28
N LEU A 54 19.91 11.39 -16.20
CA LEU A 54 20.72 12.42 -16.84
C LEU A 54 21.46 11.81 -18.04
N ASP A 55 21.33 12.43 -19.19
CA ASP A 55 22.15 12.12 -20.37
C ASP A 55 23.59 12.59 -20.10
N GLN A 56 24.57 11.68 -20.17
CA GLN A 56 25.96 12.02 -19.86
C GLN A 56 26.68 12.74 -21.01
N GLU A 57 26.17 12.65 -22.25
CA GLU A 57 26.74 13.37 -23.38
C GLU A 57 26.39 14.86 -23.33
N ILE A 58 25.13 15.16 -23.00
CA ILE A 58 24.60 16.54 -23.04
C ILE A 58 24.55 17.16 -21.62
N GLY A 59 24.45 16.34 -20.58
CA GLY A 59 24.31 16.79 -19.18
C GLY A 59 22.89 17.14 -18.75
N ASP A 60 21.92 16.95 -19.64
CA ASP A 60 20.51 17.31 -19.44
C ASP A 60 19.65 16.15 -18.90
N GLU A 61 18.54 16.47 -18.24
CA GLU A 61 17.57 15.46 -17.80
C GLU A 61 16.84 14.82 -18.99
N TYR A 62 16.94 13.51 -19.08
CA TYR A 62 16.22 12.69 -20.04
C TYR A 62 14.75 12.48 -19.60
N VAL A 63 13.95 13.54 -19.69
CA VAL A 63 12.55 13.59 -19.21
C VAL A 63 11.61 12.59 -19.88
N GLN A 64 11.96 12.09 -21.07
CA GLN A 64 11.15 11.16 -21.86
C GLN A 64 10.87 9.85 -21.12
N VAL A 65 11.77 9.44 -20.21
CA VAL A 65 11.57 8.27 -19.35
C VAL A 65 10.32 8.39 -18.48
N LYS A 66 9.92 9.61 -18.09
CA LYS A 66 8.75 9.92 -17.26
C LYS A 66 7.45 10.12 -18.06
N MET A 67 7.52 10.24 -19.39
CA MET A 67 6.37 10.55 -20.25
C MET A 67 5.70 9.28 -20.76
N GLU A 68 4.58 8.86 -20.14
CA GLU A 68 3.87 7.62 -20.48
C GLU A 68 3.47 7.50 -21.96
N GLN A 69 3.21 8.63 -22.63
CA GLN A 69 2.86 8.69 -24.05
C GLN A 69 4.01 8.34 -25.01
N MET A 70 5.26 8.34 -24.54
CA MET A 70 6.43 8.02 -25.36
C MET A 70 6.66 6.51 -25.38
N MET A 71 6.50 5.88 -26.54
CA MET A 71 6.55 4.42 -26.74
C MET A 71 7.67 3.96 -27.68
N GLY A 72 8.75 4.74 -27.81
CA GLY A 72 9.91 4.36 -28.63
C GLY A 72 10.73 3.22 -28.02
N GLU A 73 11.39 2.42 -28.86
CA GLU A 73 12.23 1.30 -28.42
C GLU A 73 13.34 1.75 -27.45
N PHE A 74 14.02 2.85 -27.79
CA PHE A 74 15.10 3.39 -26.98
C PHE A 74 14.63 3.84 -25.58
N VAL A 75 13.54 4.61 -25.49
CA VAL A 75 12.97 5.00 -24.18
C VAL A 75 12.49 3.78 -23.40
N GLY A 76 12.02 2.74 -24.09
CA GLY A 76 11.69 1.44 -23.50
C GLY A 76 12.89 0.79 -22.81
N GLN A 77 14.04 0.72 -23.49
CA GLN A 77 15.28 0.16 -22.94
C GLN A 77 15.79 0.97 -21.72
N VAL A 78 15.73 2.30 -21.79
CA VAL A 78 16.11 3.16 -20.65
C VAL A 78 15.19 2.91 -19.45
N ARG A 79 13.87 2.75 -19.66
CA ARG A 79 12.91 2.40 -18.60
C ARG A 79 13.18 1.03 -18.00
N GLU A 80 13.49 0.04 -18.83
CA GLU A 80 13.83 -1.32 -18.38
C GLU A 80 15.07 -1.30 -17.48
N ALA A 81 16.14 -0.63 -17.93
CA ALA A 81 17.36 -0.44 -17.12
C ALA A 81 17.09 0.26 -15.78
N CYS A 82 16.20 1.27 -15.76
CA CYS A 82 15.77 1.91 -14.50
C CYS A 82 15.02 0.92 -13.60
N GLN A 83 14.09 0.15 -14.16
CA GLN A 83 13.27 -0.81 -13.41
C GLN A 83 14.11 -1.91 -12.76
N GLU A 84 15.13 -2.43 -13.44
CA GLU A 84 16.05 -3.42 -12.86
C GLU A 84 16.72 -2.89 -11.58
N ILE A 85 17.22 -1.66 -11.62
CA ILE A 85 17.84 -1.00 -10.47
C ILE A 85 16.81 -0.75 -9.37
N PHE A 86 15.60 -0.30 -9.73
CA PHE A 86 14.54 -0.08 -8.74
C PHE A 86 14.15 -1.38 -8.02
N LEU A 87 14.03 -2.49 -8.74
CA LEU A 87 13.75 -3.79 -8.15
C LEU A 87 14.88 -4.25 -7.23
N MET A 88 16.13 -4.04 -7.63
CA MET A 88 17.30 -4.35 -6.82
C MET A 88 17.35 -3.52 -5.53
N ILE A 89 17.18 -2.21 -5.64
CA ILE A 89 17.13 -1.29 -4.49
C ILE A 89 15.99 -1.69 -3.56
N ARG A 90 14.79 -1.93 -4.09
CA ARG A 90 13.65 -2.36 -3.28
C ARG A 90 13.96 -3.63 -2.50
N ALA A 91 14.48 -4.66 -3.16
CA ALA A 91 14.77 -5.95 -2.54
C ALA A 91 15.83 -5.86 -1.42
N ASN A 92 16.77 -4.92 -1.52
CA ASN A 92 17.89 -4.81 -0.59
C ASN A 92 17.71 -3.72 0.47
N CYS A 93 17.00 -2.64 0.15
CA CYS A 93 16.92 -1.44 0.99
C CYS A 93 15.54 -1.19 1.57
N PHE A 94 14.50 -1.77 0.97
CA PHE A 94 13.14 -1.54 1.39
C PHE A 94 12.55 -2.79 2.00
N GLU A 95 11.76 -2.59 3.04
CA GLU A 95 10.97 -3.64 3.67
C GLU A 95 9.53 -3.43 3.26
N GLU A 96 8.84 -4.52 2.91
CA GLU A 96 7.41 -4.45 2.65
C GLU A 96 6.72 -4.02 3.94
N VAL A 97 6.37 -2.73 4.02
CA VAL A 97 5.50 -2.21 5.05
C VAL A 97 4.11 -2.39 4.47
N GLY A 98 3.55 -3.56 4.75
CA GLY A 98 2.36 -4.09 4.10
C GLY A 98 1.10 -3.22 4.23
N PHE A 99 1.20 -2.06 4.90
CA PHE A 99 0.10 -1.13 5.10
C PHE A 99 0.48 0.34 4.94
N LEU A 100 -0.38 1.11 4.28
CA LEU A 100 -0.33 2.57 4.13
C LEU A 100 -0.57 3.32 5.45
N TYR A 101 -1.33 2.73 6.37
CA TYR A 101 -1.69 3.36 7.64
C TYR A 101 -1.15 2.59 8.85
N LYS A 102 -0.64 3.32 9.85
CA LYS A 102 -0.19 2.74 11.12
C LYS A 102 -1.29 1.98 11.85
N GLN A 103 -2.55 2.42 11.72
CA GLN A 103 -3.70 1.74 12.31
C GLN A 103 -3.90 0.33 11.75
N SER A 104 -3.59 0.10 10.47
CA SER A 104 -3.63 -1.22 9.85
C SER A 104 -2.61 -2.18 10.45
N SER A 105 -1.41 -1.69 10.77
CA SER A 105 -0.39 -2.49 11.46
C SER A 105 -0.87 -2.90 12.85
N ARG A 106 -1.42 -1.95 13.62
CA ARG A 106 -2.00 -2.22 14.95
C ARG A 106 -3.21 -3.16 14.89
N LEU A 107 -4.02 -3.06 13.85
CA LEU A 107 -5.13 -3.98 13.56
C LEU A 107 -4.61 -5.41 13.33
N GLN A 108 -3.57 -5.59 12.52
CA GLN A 108 -2.98 -6.91 12.30
C GLN A 108 -2.44 -7.51 13.60
N GLU A 109 -1.72 -6.72 14.40
CA GLU A 109 -1.24 -7.15 15.72
C GLU A 109 -2.38 -7.53 16.67
N TYR A 110 -3.46 -6.74 16.69
CA TYR A 110 -4.65 -7.05 17.48
C TYR A 110 -5.28 -8.38 17.05
N VAL A 111 -5.48 -8.60 15.76
CA VAL A 111 -6.05 -9.85 15.23
C VAL A 111 -5.17 -11.06 15.57
N ALA A 112 -3.85 -10.92 15.44
CA ALA A 112 -2.91 -11.98 15.78
C ALA A 112 -2.96 -12.32 17.27
N ARG A 113 -2.98 -11.31 18.15
CA ARG A 113 -3.02 -11.52 19.60
C ARG A 113 -4.36 -12.03 20.11
N THR A 114 -5.47 -11.53 19.59
CA THR A 114 -6.82 -11.76 20.14
C THR A 114 -7.49 -13.00 19.54
N TYR A 115 -7.29 -13.26 18.25
CA TYR A 115 -7.96 -14.37 17.55
C TYR A 115 -7.00 -15.44 17.04
N ASP A 116 -5.69 -15.30 17.30
CA ASP A 116 -4.65 -16.10 16.66
C ASP A 116 -4.79 -16.05 15.10
N GLY A 117 -5.32 -14.92 14.60
CA GLY A 117 -5.65 -14.72 13.20
C GLY A 117 -4.49 -14.11 12.41
N ARG A 118 -4.61 -14.16 11.08
CA ARG A 118 -3.72 -13.41 10.18
C ARG A 118 -4.50 -12.90 8.99
N LEU A 119 -3.99 -11.86 8.35
CA LEU A 119 -4.53 -11.37 7.10
C LEU A 119 -4.18 -12.35 5.98
N GLU A 120 -5.18 -12.76 5.19
CA GLU A 120 -5.00 -13.70 4.09
C GLU A 120 -5.44 -13.07 2.76
N TYR A 121 -4.52 -12.95 1.81
CA TYR A 121 -4.78 -12.42 0.47
C TYR A 121 -5.20 -13.55 -0.48
N LEU A 122 -6.51 -13.80 -0.56
CA LEU A 122 -7.05 -14.93 -1.33
C LEU A 122 -7.03 -14.72 -2.85
N TRP A 123 -6.71 -13.51 -3.33
CA TRP A 123 -6.91 -13.12 -4.74
C TRP A 123 -5.65 -12.63 -5.47
N GLU A 124 -4.48 -12.62 -4.82
CA GLU A 124 -3.24 -12.11 -5.43
C GLU A 124 -2.83 -12.85 -6.71
N ASN A 125 -3.28 -14.10 -6.87
CA ASN A 125 -2.92 -14.92 -8.04
C ASN A 125 -4.03 -15.05 -9.10
N SER A 126 -5.18 -14.38 -8.96
CA SER A 126 -6.38 -14.70 -9.75
C SER A 126 -7.06 -13.58 -10.53
N SER A 127 -6.69 -12.29 -10.42
CA SER A 127 -7.42 -11.23 -11.14
C SER A 127 -6.64 -10.62 -12.31
N LYS A 128 -7.23 -10.70 -13.51
CA LYS A 128 -6.84 -9.95 -14.72
C LYS A 128 -7.17 -8.44 -14.64
N ASN A 129 -7.61 -7.95 -13.48
CA ASN A 129 -7.90 -6.55 -13.18
C ASN A 129 -7.36 -6.25 -11.77
N SER A 130 -6.11 -5.77 -11.72
CA SER A 130 -5.16 -5.92 -10.62
C SER A 130 -5.04 -4.74 -9.65
N ASN A 131 -6.05 -3.87 -9.53
CA ASN A 131 -5.90 -2.63 -8.74
C ASN A 131 -6.58 -2.67 -7.36
N LEU A 132 -7.26 -3.75 -7.00
CA LEU A 132 -7.86 -3.90 -5.67
C LEU A 132 -7.01 -4.86 -4.83
N HIS A 133 -6.18 -4.30 -3.95
CA HIS A 133 -5.48 -5.08 -2.93
C HIS A 133 -6.46 -5.38 -1.80
N ALA A 134 -6.95 -6.62 -1.75
CA ALA A 134 -7.89 -7.07 -0.73
C ALA A 134 -7.40 -8.35 -0.05
N GLY A 135 -7.57 -8.40 1.27
CA GLY A 135 -7.32 -9.58 2.09
C GLY A 135 -8.48 -9.82 3.05
N VAL A 136 -8.51 -10.98 3.69
CA VAL A 136 -9.56 -11.33 4.65
C VAL A 136 -8.99 -11.82 5.96
N PHE A 137 -9.72 -11.51 7.03
CA PHE A 137 -9.61 -12.18 8.30
C PHE A 137 -10.76 -13.17 8.43
N ARG A 138 -10.42 -14.43 8.74
CA ARG A 138 -11.39 -15.53 8.76
C ARG A 138 -11.14 -16.52 9.90
N HIS A 139 -12.21 -17.14 10.37
CA HIS A 139 -12.17 -18.17 11.41
C HIS A 139 -11.30 -19.36 10.96
N LYS A 140 -10.41 -19.86 11.82
CA LYS A 140 -9.52 -20.97 11.49
C LYS A 140 -10.27 -22.23 11.07
N ASP A 141 -11.34 -22.57 11.78
CA ASP A 141 -12.07 -23.82 11.56
C ASP A 141 -13.10 -23.71 10.45
N THR A 142 -13.90 -22.64 10.45
CA THR A 142 -15.04 -22.51 9.53
C THR A 142 -14.70 -21.79 8.24
N LYS A 143 -13.55 -21.12 8.19
CA LYS A 143 -13.13 -20.22 7.10
C LYS A 143 -14.11 -19.08 6.81
N LYS A 144 -15.13 -18.86 7.64
CA LYS A 144 -16.04 -17.71 7.54
C LYS A 144 -15.28 -16.42 7.81
N TRP A 145 -15.52 -15.41 7.00
CA TRP A 145 -14.87 -14.12 7.12
C TRP A 145 -15.52 -13.29 8.22
N TYR A 146 -14.70 -12.66 9.04
CA TYR A 146 -15.11 -11.70 10.05
C TYR A 146 -14.50 -10.31 9.81
N GLY A 147 -13.54 -10.18 8.90
CA GLY A 147 -13.03 -8.90 8.45
C GLY A 147 -12.58 -9.00 7.00
N ILE A 148 -12.76 -7.93 6.23
CA ILE A 148 -12.17 -7.83 4.89
C ILE A 148 -11.38 -6.54 4.86
N PHE A 149 -10.09 -6.67 4.61
CA PHE A 149 -9.17 -5.56 4.45
C PHE A 149 -9.08 -5.20 2.97
N MET A 150 -9.08 -3.92 2.63
CA MET A 150 -8.90 -3.48 1.24
C MET A 150 -8.27 -2.10 1.16
N THR A 151 -7.49 -1.87 0.12
CA THR A 151 -7.01 -0.54 -0.29
C THR A 151 -7.87 -0.03 -1.44
N ILE A 152 -8.51 1.13 -1.25
CA ILE A 152 -9.39 1.75 -2.24
C ILE A 152 -9.13 3.25 -2.33
N ASP A 153 -9.66 3.94 -3.34
CA ASP A 153 -9.62 5.40 -3.40
C ASP A 153 -10.74 6.03 -2.54
N TRP A 154 -10.43 7.13 -1.84
CA TRP A 154 -11.38 7.89 -1.00
C TRP A 154 -12.67 8.31 -1.72
N SER A 155 -12.64 8.47 -3.04
CA SER A 155 -13.81 8.82 -3.85
C SER A 155 -14.94 7.79 -3.77
N LYS A 156 -14.67 6.58 -3.27
CA LYS A 156 -15.70 5.56 -2.99
C LYS A 156 -16.57 5.88 -1.78
N PHE A 157 -16.10 6.77 -0.90
CA PHE A 157 -16.84 7.19 0.30
C PHE A 157 -17.26 8.66 0.24
N GLU A 158 -16.40 9.54 -0.26
CA GLU A 158 -16.64 10.98 -0.24
C GLU A 158 -16.42 11.58 -1.63
N ASN A 159 -17.46 12.19 -2.20
CA ASN A 159 -17.35 12.89 -3.46
C ASN A 159 -16.34 14.05 -3.35
N GLY A 160 -15.35 14.06 -4.24
CA GLY A 160 -14.33 15.12 -4.29
C GLY A 160 -13.10 14.88 -3.42
N LYS A 161 -13.06 13.78 -2.64
CA LYS A 161 -11.85 13.34 -1.93
C LYS A 161 -11.18 12.24 -2.75
N THR A 162 -9.87 12.36 -2.97
CA THR A 162 -9.06 11.40 -3.73
C THR A 162 -7.87 10.93 -2.89
N GLY A 163 -7.24 9.84 -3.30
CA GLY A 163 -6.10 9.24 -2.61
C GLY A 163 -6.46 7.89 -2.00
N GLN A 164 -5.46 7.05 -1.83
CA GLN A 164 -5.62 5.69 -1.32
C GLN A 164 -5.98 5.70 0.18
N ILE A 165 -6.88 4.82 0.56
CA ILE A 165 -7.30 4.54 1.93
C ILE A 165 -7.40 3.04 2.16
N GLU A 166 -6.88 2.60 3.30
CA GLU A 166 -7.07 1.24 3.78
C GLU A 166 -8.34 1.15 4.60
N VAL A 167 -9.11 0.11 4.37
CA VAL A 167 -10.46 -0.04 4.90
C VAL A 167 -10.63 -1.43 5.45
N LEU A 168 -11.24 -1.51 6.64
CA LEU A 168 -11.73 -2.75 7.21
C LEU A 168 -13.24 -2.82 7.09
N ASN A 169 -13.75 -3.80 6.35
CA ASN A 169 -15.15 -4.16 6.39
C ASN A 169 -15.42 -5.13 7.54
N VAL A 170 -16.44 -4.83 8.34
CA VAL A 170 -16.87 -5.66 9.47
C VAL A 170 -18.36 -5.92 9.43
N LYS A 171 -18.79 -7.08 9.93
CA LYS A 171 -20.20 -7.45 10.06
C LYS A 171 -20.78 -6.87 11.34
N ASN A 172 -21.98 -6.31 11.27
CA ASN A 172 -22.69 -5.77 12.43
C ASN A 172 -24.22 -5.96 12.29
N ASN A 173 -24.92 -6.02 13.42
CA ASN A 173 -26.38 -6.12 13.48
C ASN A 173 -27.08 -4.78 13.81
N GLN A 174 -26.33 -3.70 14.02
CA GLN A 174 -26.81 -2.35 14.32
C GLN A 174 -26.33 -1.31 13.28
N VAL A 175 -26.23 -1.74 12.02
CA VAL A 175 -25.67 -0.93 10.91
C VAL A 175 -26.28 0.47 10.82
N ALA A 176 -27.60 0.59 10.88
CA ALA A 176 -28.29 1.88 10.70
C ALA A 176 -27.93 2.93 11.78
N ASP A 177 -27.68 2.50 13.02
CA ASP A 177 -27.28 3.41 14.09
C ASP A 177 -25.80 3.76 14.01
N LEU A 178 -24.96 2.80 13.65
CA LEU A 178 -23.51 3.02 13.51
C LEU A 178 -23.16 3.97 12.36
N LEU A 179 -23.94 3.98 11.27
CA LEU A 179 -23.76 4.91 10.16
C LEU A 179 -23.99 6.38 10.51
N LYS A 180 -24.54 6.69 11.69
CA LYS A 180 -24.70 8.07 12.17
C LYS A 180 -23.39 8.63 12.75
N LYS A 181 -22.40 7.77 12.98
CA LYS A 181 -21.10 8.14 13.57
C LYS A 181 -20.08 8.44 12.48
N ALA A 182 -19.31 9.50 12.66
CA ALA A 182 -18.18 9.82 11.79
C ALA A 182 -17.16 8.67 11.76
N GLY A 183 -16.53 8.46 10.60
CA GLY A 183 -15.58 7.37 10.39
C GLY A 183 -16.21 6.00 10.12
N ILE A 184 -17.54 5.90 9.96
CA ILE A 184 -18.25 4.67 9.61
C ILE A 184 -19.05 4.90 8.32
N TYR A 185 -18.80 4.07 7.31
CA TYR A 185 -19.42 4.20 5.98
C TYR A 185 -20.25 2.95 5.61
N PRO A 186 -21.22 3.09 4.68
CA PRO A 186 -21.89 1.95 4.09
C PRO A 186 -20.88 0.99 3.47
N ALA A 187 -21.09 -0.31 3.63
CA ALA A 187 -20.15 -1.30 3.13
C ALA A 187 -19.82 -1.16 1.64
N PHE A 188 -18.54 -1.15 1.32
CA PHE A 188 -18.00 -1.30 -0.03
C PHE A 188 -17.83 -2.78 -0.37
N HIS A 189 -18.27 -3.23 -1.55
CA HIS A 189 -18.31 -4.64 -2.02
C HIS A 189 -19.12 -5.67 -1.18
N MET A 190 -19.55 -5.35 0.04
CA MET A 190 -20.31 -6.25 0.91
C MET A 190 -21.78 -5.85 1.06
N ASN A 191 -22.59 -6.74 1.64
CA ASN A 191 -23.99 -6.49 1.88
C ASN A 191 -24.18 -5.37 2.92
N LYS A 192 -24.57 -4.18 2.45
CA LYS A 192 -24.80 -2.95 3.23
C LYS A 192 -25.83 -3.08 4.36
N LYS A 193 -26.64 -4.14 4.41
CA LYS A 193 -27.55 -4.41 5.54
C LYS A 193 -26.84 -4.97 6.77
N TYR A 194 -25.72 -5.67 6.56
CA TYR A 194 -25.06 -6.44 7.62
C TYR A 194 -23.58 -6.11 7.77
N TRP A 195 -23.02 -5.25 6.91
CA TRP A 195 -21.62 -4.89 6.91
C TRP A 195 -21.46 -3.37 6.92
N LEU A 196 -20.33 -2.92 7.46
CA LEU A 196 -19.86 -1.53 7.52
C LEU A 196 -18.45 -1.46 6.96
N SER A 197 -18.06 -0.31 6.41
CA SER A 197 -16.69 0.02 6.03
C SER A 197 -16.08 1.00 7.02
N LEU A 198 -14.89 0.67 7.53
CA LEU A 198 -14.14 1.47 8.51
C LEU A 198 -12.79 1.88 7.90
N PRO A 199 -12.60 3.15 7.51
CA PRO A 199 -11.29 3.66 7.14
C PRO A 199 -10.30 3.51 8.29
N LEU A 200 -9.06 3.14 7.98
CA LEU A 200 -7.98 2.92 8.93
C LEU A 200 -7.11 4.18 9.08
N ASP A 201 -7.74 5.35 9.13
CA ASP A 201 -7.12 6.68 9.13
C ASP A 201 -7.08 7.37 10.50
N ASP A 202 -7.25 6.60 11.59
CA ASP A 202 -7.34 7.08 12.98
C ASP A 202 -8.59 7.95 13.29
N THR A 203 -9.53 8.13 12.36
CA THR A 203 -10.82 8.80 12.65
C THR A 203 -11.61 8.06 13.73
N LEU A 204 -11.60 6.72 13.67
CA LEU A 204 -12.04 5.87 14.75
C LEU A 204 -10.84 5.48 15.61
N ARG A 205 -10.94 5.65 16.92
CA ARG A 205 -9.92 5.14 17.84
C ARG A 205 -9.86 3.62 17.78
N ASP A 206 -8.67 3.07 17.96
CA ASP A 206 -8.43 1.62 17.98
C ASP A 206 -9.40 0.85 18.87
N THR A 207 -9.70 1.37 20.07
CA THR A 207 -10.65 0.74 21.00
C THR A 207 -12.05 0.56 20.39
N GLU A 208 -12.49 1.51 19.58
CA GLU A 208 -13.81 1.50 18.97
C GLU A 208 -13.83 0.63 17.71
N LEU A 209 -12.76 0.71 16.91
CA LEU A 209 -12.59 -0.11 15.72
C LEU A 209 -12.48 -1.60 16.07
N PHE A 210 -11.68 -1.94 17.09
CA PHE A 210 -11.50 -3.32 17.55
C PHE A 210 -12.77 -3.88 18.16
N ALA A 211 -13.55 -3.08 18.91
CA ALA A 211 -14.85 -3.53 19.41
C ALA A 211 -15.85 -3.87 18.28
N LEU A 212 -15.82 -3.12 17.17
CA LEU A 212 -16.63 -3.44 15.99
C LEU A 212 -16.15 -4.72 15.30
N LEU A 213 -14.84 -4.96 15.26
CA LEU A 213 -14.25 -6.20 14.75
C LEU A 213 -14.58 -7.41 15.64
N ASP A 214 -14.46 -7.27 16.97
CA ASP A 214 -14.87 -8.28 17.95
C ASP A 214 -16.33 -8.67 17.72
N LYS A 215 -17.20 -7.66 17.51
CA LYS A 215 -18.61 -7.93 17.24
C LYS A 215 -18.81 -8.71 15.93
N SER A 216 -18.05 -8.37 14.90
CA SER A 216 -18.07 -9.11 13.64
C SER A 216 -17.58 -10.54 13.80
N PHE A 217 -16.53 -10.74 14.59
CA PHE A 217 -16.00 -12.06 14.94
C PHE A 217 -17.09 -12.90 15.61
N GLU A 218 -17.76 -12.40 16.64
CA GLU A 218 -18.90 -13.06 17.30
C GLU A 218 -20.04 -13.40 16.32
N LEU A 219 -20.48 -12.44 15.49
CA LEU A 219 -21.59 -12.61 14.55
C LEU A 219 -21.31 -13.58 13.39
N THR A 220 -20.06 -14.04 13.28
CA THR A 220 -19.59 -14.95 12.24
C THR A 220 -19.01 -16.25 12.81
N GLN A 221 -18.80 -16.34 14.13
CA GLN A 221 -18.58 -17.59 14.82
C GLN A 221 -19.77 -18.53 14.55
N LYS A 222 -19.47 -19.83 14.41
CA LYS A 222 -20.50 -20.85 14.42
C LYS A 222 -21.12 -20.91 15.82
N LYS A 223 -22.44 -21.14 15.87
CA LYS A 223 -23.00 -21.94 16.97
C LYS A 223 -22.67 -23.41 16.70
#